data_AF-A0A8H5CE06-F1
#
_entry.id   AF-A0A8H5CE06-F1
#
_cell.length_a   1.000
_cell.length_b   1.000
_cell.length_c   1.000
_cell.angle_alpha   90.00
_cell.angle_beta   90.00
_cell.angle_gamma   90.00
#
_symmetry.space_group_name_H-M   'P 1'
#
loop_
_entity.id
_entity.type
_entity.pdbx_description
1 polymer ?
#
loop_
_entity_poly.entity_id
_entity_poly.type
_entity_poly.pdbx_seq_one_letter_code
_entity_poly.pdbx_strand_id
1 'polypeptide(L)'
;MSKATKPSKLSVPKSRLPAGIPDVQKLKAEPLSGHAPWPLKYFRPMEDGLRRINDEGTSNLTGSNQEKFEQEFRNTPFKKTAYYKHMNTFLYAPIALRDYFRGLGYSDAATWERFRKRVLELYKGSDPDVYSRLTGGASGKGRANTTQRKAEPTTAAIHKADTWIATQKSPASHALVEVRSRSPSPEPAGSAVGVCDSCGGDTPERPSKLLQQLKAKLSDSDSDERLQLKFCELHNAESLREQYPVDMRWPETMDFSALGDRVVAFHAEIEAIWLKPSLGNFYAPYMERVNSLGTYAKAASIAGDRSCIGTGYFGDKGFIIIWNALQVLFDEETYTHEDELALDYQGFLWCIIAPEMLVMLVREDLPGISSEDATSIIKASGSYGYLMHPEDESEDGVELERAVVKRNSGKHEDAPPMHPVVKLEEDEVTEVIKDSACTVTTLIEDGREILVLDD
;
A
#
# COMPACT_ATOMS: atom_id res chain seq x y z
N MET A 1 -8.78 -20.45 -78.86
CA MET A 1 -7.73 -20.10 -77.87
C MET A 1 -8.25 -18.95 -77.02
N SER A 2 -8.88 -19.26 -75.88
CA SER A 2 -9.47 -18.27 -74.97
C SER A 2 -8.84 -18.45 -73.60
N LYS A 3 -8.18 -17.40 -73.10
CA LYS A 3 -7.51 -17.36 -71.80
C LYS A 3 -8.57 -17.23 -70.70
N ALA A 4 -8.54 -18.16 -69.74
CA ALA A 4 -9.37 -18.12 -68.55
C ALA A 4 -8.86 -17.07 -67.55
N THR A 5 -9.72 -16.12 -67.20
CA THR A 5 -9.49 -15.09 -66.17
C THR A 5 -9.78 -15.68 -64.79
N LYS A 6 -8.83 -15.59 -63.87
CA LYS A 6 -8.98 -16.04 -62.46
C LYS A 6 -9.93 -15.12 -61.68
N PRO A 7 -10.71 -15.64 -60.71
CA PRO A 7 -11.60 -14.81 -59.90
C PRO A 7 -10.82 -13.97 -58.87
N SER A 8 -11.15 -12.68 -58.83
CA SER A 8 -10.67 -11.71 -57.86
C SER A 8 -11.19 -12.05 -56.46
N LYS A 9 -10.27 -12.21 -55.50
CA LYS A 9 -10.62 -12.35 -54.08
C LYS A 9 -11.11 -10.99 -53.57
N LEU A 10 -12.38 -10.92 -53.14
CA LEU A 10 -12.88 -9.82 -52.31
C LEU A 10 -12.09 -9.81 -51.00
N SER A 11 -11.35 -8.72 -50.76
CA SER A 11 -10.74 -8.43 -49.46
C SER A 11 -11.79 -7.81 -48.54
N VAL A 12 -12.15 -8.51 -47.48
CA VAL A 12 -12.90 -7.95 -46.34
C VAL A 12 -12.00 -6.92 -45.64
N PRO A 13 -12.47 -5.70 -45.35
CA PRO A 13 -11.67 -4.73 -44.61
C PRO A 13 -11.45 -5.22 -43.19
N LYS A 14 -10.17 -5.40 -42.80
CA LYS A 14 -9.78 -5.58 -41.40
C LYS A 14 -10.21 -4.34 -40.63
N SER A 15 -11.19 -4.49 -39.74
CA SER A 15 -11.51 -3.52 -38.71
C SER A 15 -10.23 -3.21 -37.92
N ARG A 16 -9.79 -1.95 -37.95
CA ARG A 16 -8.72 -1.44 -37.09
C ARG A 16 -9.19 -1.52 -35.65
N LEU A 17 -8.75 -2.53 -34.91
CA LEU A 17 -8.68 -2.45 -33.46
C LEU A 17 -7.56 -1.46 -33.09
N PRO A 18 -7.76 -0.61 -32.07
CA PRO A 18 -6.74 0.33 -31.61
C PRO A 18 -5.49 -0.43 -31.13
N ALA A 19 -4.34 0.14 -31.41
CA ALA A 19 -3.05 -0.43 -31.02
C ALA A 19 -2.90 -0.42 -29.49
N GLY A 20 -2.57 -1.58 -28.93
CA GLY A 20 -1.69 -1.66 -27.76
C GLY A 20 -2.35 -1.92 -26.41
N ILE A 21 -2.93 -3.11 -26.22
CA ILE A 21 -2.86 -3.80 -24.91
C ILE A 21 -2.17 -5.13 -25.18
N PRO A 22 -0.97 -5.40 -24.64
CA PRO A 22 -0.32 -6.68 -24.82
C PRO A 22 -1.15 -7.78 -24.17
N ASP A 23 -1.26 -8.91 -24.85
CA ASP A 23 -1.90 -10.12 -24.35
C ASP A 23 -1.31 -10.51 -22.97
N VAL A 24 -2.15 -10.43 -21.94
CA VAL A 24 -1.80 -10.66 -20.52
C VAL A 24 -1.28 -12.09 -20.29
N GLN A 25 -1.72 -13.06 -21.10
CA GLN A 25 -1.20 -14.44 -21.05
C GLN A 25 0.24 -14.50 -21.56
N LYS A 26 0.58 -13.70 -22.56
CA LYS A 26 1.96 -13.55 -23.09
C LYS A 26 2.89 -12.90 -22.08
N LEU A 27 2.42 -11.87 -21.36
CA LEU A 27 3.19 -11.20 -20.30
C LEU A 27 3.44 -12.12 -19.09
N LYS A 28 2.51 -13.02 -18.77
CA LYS A 28 2.68 -14.02 -17.69
C LYS A 28 3.66 -15.15 -18.07
N ALA A 29 3.80 -15.48 -19.35
CA ALA A 29 4.72 -16.51 -19.83
C ALA A 29 6.18 -16.02 -19.99
N GLU A 30 6.40 -14.71 -20.14
CA GLU A 30 7.72 -14.11 -20.40
C GLU A 30 8.78 -14.31 -19.30
N PRO A 31 8.49 -14.21 -17.98
CA PRO A 31 9.49 -14.41 -16.93
C PRO A 31 10.10 -15.82 -16.94
N LEU A 32 9.30 -16.84 -17.27
CA LEU A 32 9.71 -18.24 -17.34
C LEU A 32 10.49 -18.58 -18.62
N SER A 33 10.35 -17.75 -19.66
CA SER A 33 10.98 -17.96 -20.97
C SER A 33 12.47 -17.58 -21.05
N GLY A 34 13.04 -17.00 -19.99
CA GLY A 34 14.40 -16.44 -20.00
C GLY A 34 14.56 -15.13 -20.81
N HIS A 35 13.51 -14.72 -21.54
CA HIS A 35 13.47 -13.56 -22.43
C HIS A 35 12.68 -12.36 -21.89
N ALA A 36 12.17 -12.41 -20.66
CA ALA A 36 11.47 -11.27 -20.07
C ALA A 36 12.33 -10.00 -20.13
N PRO A 37 11.77 -8.88 -20.63
CA PRO A 37 12.44 -7.60 -20.53
C PRO A 37 12.61 -7.27 -19.04
N TRP A 38 13.87 -7.00 -18.71
CA TRP A 38 14.30 -6.41 -17.44
C TRP A 38 13.30 -5.31 -17.03
N PRO A 39 12.81 -5.25 -15.76
CA PRO A 39 13.33 -5.80 -14.51
C PRO A 39 12.32 -6.73 -13.83
N LEU A 40 11.34 -7.26 -14.56
CA LEU A 40 10.50 -8.38 -14.11
C LEU A 40 11.34 -9.62 -13.72
N LYS A 41 12.65 -9.55 -13.99
CA LYS A 41 13.67 -10.53 -13.64
C LYS A 41 14.21 -10.44 -12.21
N TYR A 42 13.96 -9.37 -11.47
CA TYR A 42 14.50 -9.19 -10.13
C TYR A 42 13.47 -9.46 -9.04
N PHE A 43 13.77 -10.44 -8.20
CA PHE A 43 12.90 -10.88 -7.12
C PHE A 43 12.83 -9.90 -5.93
N ARG A 44 13.67 -8.86 -5.93
CA ARG A 44 13.90 -7.98 -4.78
C ARG A 44 14.45 -6.61 -5.22
N PRO A 45 14.30 -5.56 -4.40
CA PRO A 45 14.88 -4.24 -4.68
C PRO A 45 16.39 -4.33 -4.93
N MET A 46 16.88 -3.54 -5.90
CA MET A 46 18.29 -3.57 -6.33
C MET A 46 19.25 -3.30 -5.18
N GLU A 47 18.91 -2.37 -4.29
CA GLU A 47 19.74 -2.05 -3.14
C GLU A 47 19.87 -3.23 -2.18
N ASP A 48 18.76 -3.86 -1.81
CA ASP A 48 18.77 -4.97 -0.87
C ASP A 48 19.58 -6.14 -1.42
N GLY A 49 19.42 -6.42 -2.72
CA GLY A 49 20.24 -7.43 -3.38
C GLY A 49 21.73 -7.04 -3.38
N LEU A 50 22.09 -5.80 -3.72
CA LEU A 50 23.47 -5.33 -3.68
C LEU A 50 24.06 -5.31 -2.26
N ARG A 51 23.25 -4.99 -1.25
CA ARG A 51 23.64 -5.00 0.16
C ARG A 51 23.97 -6.42 0.60
N ARG A 52 23.07 -7.39 0.36
CA ARG A 52 23.29 -8.80 0.72
C ARG A 52 24.49 -9.41 0.00
N ILE A 53 24.77 -9.01 -1.24
CA ILE A 53 25.96 -9.47 -1.98
C ILE A 53 27.26 -8.97 -1.33
N ASN A 54 27.25 -7.75 -0.81
CA ASN A 54 28.43 -7.11 -0.20
C ASN A 54 28.58 -7.35 1.30
N ASP A 55 27.50 -7.72 2.01
CA ASP A 55 27.55 -8.08 3.42
C ASP A 55 28.17 -9.47 3.58
N GLU A 56 29.43 -9.52 4.02
CA GLU A 56 30.20 -10.76 4.20
C GLU A 56 29.67 -11.65 5.36
N GLY A 57 28.79 -11.12 6.22
CA GLY A 57 28.32 -11.79 7.44
C GLY A 57 26.87 -12.28 7.44
N THR A 58 26.04 -11.92 6.45
CA THR A 58 24.57 -12.15 6.52
C THR A 58 23.98 -12.86 5.30
N SER A 59 24.78 -13.16 4.28
CA SER A 59 24.29 -13.83 3.08
C SER A 59 24.84 -15.25 2.98
N ASN A 60 23.96 -16.24 2.84
CA ASN A 60 24.31 -17.61 2.46
C ASN A 60 24.83 -17.71 1.02
N LEU A 61 25.28 -16.59 0.43
CA LEU A 61 25.69 -16.48 -0.96
C LEU A 61 27.18 -16.84 -1.07
N THR A 62 27.47 -17.90 -1.81
CA THR A 62 28.83 -18.39 -2.00
C THR A 62 29.30 -18.16 -3.44
N GLY A 63 30.61 -18.07 -3.65
CA GLY A 63 31.20 -17.85 -4.98
C GLY A 63 31.56 -16.39 -5.28
N SER A 64 31.87 -16.13 -6.55
CA SER A 64 32.20 -14.82 -7.11
C SER A 64 31.05 -13.83 -7.00
N ASN A 65 31.32 -12.52 -7.04
CA ASN A 65 30.27 -11.49 -7.05
C ASN A 65 29.23 -11.68 -8.16
N GLN A 66 29.62 -12.30 -9.28
CA GLN A 66 28.69 -12.67 -10.33
C GLN A 66 27.76 -13.80 -9.87
N GLU A 67 28.30 -14.87 -9.30
CA GLU A 67 27.52 -15.99 -8.78
C GLU A 67 26.61 -15.56 -7.63
N LYS A 68 27.11 -14.71 -6.71
CA LYS A 68 26.29 -14.11 -5.65
C LYS A 68 25.15 -13.27 -6.22
N PHE A 69 25.40 -12.48 -7.27
CA PHE A 69 24.36 -11.70 -7.95
C PHE A 69 23.34 -12.62 -8.65
N GLU A 70 23.79 -13.66 -9.34
CA GLU A 70 22.91 -14.62 -10.00
C GLU A 70 22.07 -15.44 -9.01
N GLN A 71 22.62 -15.77 -7.84
CA GLN A 71 21.91 -16.40 -6.71
C GLN A 71 20.86 -15.46 -6.10
N GLU A 72 21.25 -14.21 -5.84
CA GLU A 72 20.40 -13.21 -5.19
C GLU A 72 19.23 -12.75 -6.08
N PHE A 73 19.47 -12.74 -7.39
CA PHE A 73 18.53 -12.35 -8.44
C PHE A 73 18.06 -13.54 -9.31
N ARG A 74 18.13 -14.76 -8.76
CA ARG A 74 17.64 -16.07 -9.27
C ARG A 74 17.75 -16.30 -10.78
N ASN A 75 18.86 -16.92 -11.22
CA ASN A 75 19.01 -17.52 -12.57
C ASN A 75 18.83 -16.57 -13.75
N THR A 76 19.03 -15.28 -13.54
CA THR A 76 19.23 -14.36 -14.64
C THR A 76 20.66 -14.50 -15.14
N PRO A 77 20.94 -15.10 -16.31
CA PRO A 77 22.28 -15.05 -16.86
C PRO A 77 22.64 -13.59 -17.13
N PHE A 78 23.59 -13.05 -16.36
CA PHE A 78 24.12 -11.72 -16.58
C PHE A 78 25.39 -11.83 -17.41
N LYS A 79 25.58 -10.89 -18.33
CA LYS A 79 26.92 -10.66 -18.87
C LYS A 79 27.80 -10.21 -17.71
N LYS A 80 28.99 -10.79 -17.57
CA LYS A 80 29.99 -10.50 -16.52
C LYS A 80 30.22 -8.99 -16.27
N THR A 81 29.98 -8.14 -17.26
CA THR A 81 30.12 -6.67 -17.21
C THR A 81 28.90 -5.93 -16.65
N ALA A 82 27.75 -6.58 -16.47
CA ALA A 82 26.51 -5.95 -16.03
C ALA A 82 26.50 -5.65 -14.52
N TYR A 83 27.03 -6.56 -13.68
CA TYR A 83 27.06 -6.37 -12.22
C TYR A 83 27.70 -5.03 -11.82
N TYR A 84 28.97 -4.84 -12.17
CA TYR A 84 29.69 -3.61 -11.86
C TYR A 84 29.06 -2.39 -12.49
N LYS A 85 28.47 -2.52 -13.68
CA LYS A 85 27.77 -1.41 -14.32
C LYS A 85 26.55 -0.96 -13.51
N HIS A 86 25.71 -1.89 -13.08
CA HIS A 86 24.51 -1.57 -12.28
C HIS A 86 24.88 -1.13 -10.87
N MET A 87 25.81 -1.82 -10.22
CA MET A 87 26.32 -1.45 -8.90
C MET A 87 26.94 -0.05 -8.93
N ASN A 88 27.81 0.25 -9.88
CA ASN A 88 28.38 1.59 -10.02
C ASN A 88 27.30 2.62 -10.35
N THR A 89 26.33 2.31 -11.21
CA THR A 89 25.21 3.23 -11.47
C THR A 89 24.48 3.60 -10.18
N PHE A 90 24.24 2.64 -9.29
CA PHE A 90 23.59 2.88 -8.00
C PHE A 90 24.48 3.63 -7.01
N LEU A 91 25.73 3.18 -6.83
CA LEU A 91 26.66 3.76 -5.86
C LEU A 91 27.00 5.23 -6.17
N TYR A 92 27.19 5.56 -7.45
CA TYR A 92 27.51 6.91 -7.87
C TYR A 92 26.25 7.80 -8.00
N ALA A 93 25.03 7.27 -7.87
CA ALA A 93 23.85 8.11 -7.87
C ALA A 93 23.81 9.01 -6.61
N PRO A 94 23.40 10.28 -6.71
CA PRO A 94 23.12 11.10 -5.53
C PRO A 94 22.10 10.44 -4.60
N ILE A 95 22.24 10.66 -3.29
CA ILE A 95 21.38 10.06 -2.25
C ILE A 95 19.91 10.38 -2.53
N ALA A 96 19.59 11.65 -2.80
CA ALA A 96 18.22 12.07 -3.11
C ALA A 96 17.62 11.34 -4.32
N LEU A 97 18.42 11.05 -5.36
CA LEU A 97 17.95 10.29 -6.53
C LEU A 97 17.74 8.81 -6.21
N ARG A 98 18.58 8.24 -5.32
CA ARG A 98 18.35 6.89 -4.78
C ARG A 98 17.07 6.86 -3.95
N ASP A 99 16.83 7.84 -3.08
CA ASP A 99 15.64 7.93 -2.24
C ASP A 99 14.37 8.12 -3.06
N TYR A 100 14.41 9.01 -4.06
CA TYR A 100 13.33 9.15 -5.02
C TYR A 100 13.01 7.82 -5.69
N PHE A 101 14.03 7.09 -6.13
CA PHE A 101 13.85 5.79 -6.77
C PHE A 101 13.33 4.72 -5.80
N ARG A 102 13.79 4.72 -4.54
CA ARG A 102 13.27 3.85 -3.46
C ARG A 102 11.78 4.11 -3.23
N GLY A 103 11.37 5.38 -3.20
CA GLY A 103 9.98 5.78 -3.02
C GLY A 103 9.04 5.32 -4.15
N LEU A 104 9.57 4.97 -5.33
CA LEU A 104 8.78 4.40 -6.43
C LEU A 104 8.51 2.88 -6.26
N GLY A 105 9.08 2.23 -5.22
CA GLY A 105 8.87 0.81 -4.93
C GLY A 105 9.56 -0.13 -5.93
N TYR A 106 8.93 -1.29 -6.22
CA TYR A 106 9.40 -2.26 -7.21
C TYR A 106 9.46 -1.62 -8.59
N SER A 107 10.63 -1.11 -8.94
CA SER A 107 10.78 -0.28 -10.12
C SER A 107 10.89 -1.12 -11.39
N ASP A 108 9.97 -0.88 -12.33
CA ASP A 108 9.96 -1.47 -13.66
C ASP A 108 11.12 -1.00 -14.57
N ALA A 109 11.11 -1.45 -15.83
CA ALA A 109 12.22 -1.31 -16.77
C ALA A 109 12.42 0.15 -17.08
N ALA A 110 11.30 0.76 -17.43
CA ALA A 110 11.24 2.15 -17.76
C ALA A 110 11.79 2.96 -16.59
N THR A 111 11.47 2.58 -15.36
CA THR A 111 11.86 3.29 -14.15
C THR A 111 13.36 3.21 -13.90
N TRP A 112 13.99 2.03 -13.91
CA TRP A 112 15.45 2.02 -13.72
C TRP A 112 16.25 2.48 -14.93
N GLU A 113 15.77 2.33 -16.18
CA GLU A 113 16.48 2.93 -17.31
C GLU A 113 16.34 4.45 -17.27
N ARG A 114 15.21 4.99 -16.77
CA ARG A 114 15.08 6.42 -16.43
C ARG A 114 16.09 6.81 -15.34
N PHE A 115 16.19 6.06 -14.25
CA PHE A 115 17.18 6.28 -13.19
C PHE A 115 18.62 6.26 -13.74
N ARG A 116 18.99 5.20 -14.47
CA ARG A 116 20.31 5.06 -15.06
C ARG A 116 20.63 6.17 -16.05
N LYS A 117 19.71 6.49 -16.97
CA LYS A 117 19.87 7.62 -17.89
C LYS A 117 20.08 8.91 -17.11
N ARG A 118 19.33 9.11 -16.03
CA ARG A 118 19.47 10.30 -15.19
C ARG A 118 20.84 10.35 -14.51
N VAL A 119 21.28 9.27 -13.89
CA VAL A 119 22.63 9.18 -13.32
C VAL A 119 23.69 9.48 -14.39
N LEU A 120 23.56 8.91 -15.58
CA LEU A 120 24.48 9.18 -16.69
C LEU A 120 24.46 10.66 -17.12
N GLU A 121 23.30 11.29 -17.21
CA GLU A 121 23.16 12.72 -17.53
C GLU A 121 23.80 13.63 -16.48
N LEU A 122 23.71 13.28 -15.19
CA LEU A 122 24.34 14.05 -14.12
C LEU A 122 25.86 14.15 -14.30
N TYR A 123 26.49 13.05 -14.71
CA TYR A 123 27.93 12.97 -14.89
C TYR A 123 28.39 13.34 -16.30
N LYS A 124 27.49 13.36 -17.30
CA LYS A 124 27.81 13.75 -18.67
C LYS A 124 28.38 15.18 -18.69
N GLY A 125 29.66 15.30 -19.01
CA GLY A 125 30.40 16.56 -19.07
C GLY A 125 30.78 17.16 -17.70
N SER A 126 30.26 16.63 -16.58
CA SER A 126 30.61 17.13 -15.23
C SER A 126 31.77 16.36 -14.62
N ASP A 127 31.83 15.04 -14.88
CA ASP A 127 32.94 14.18 -14.47
C ASP A 127 33.15 13.08 -15.55
N PRO A 128 34.06 13.30 -16.51
CA PRO A 128 34.32 12.37 -17.60
C PRO A 128 34.78 10.99 -17.12
N ASP A 129 35.47 10.91 -15.98
CA ASP A 129 36.00 9.66 -15.44
C ASP A 129 34.88 8.80 -14.86
N VAL A 130 33.99 9.39 -14.06
CA VAL A 130 32.80 8.70 -13.56
C VAL A 130 31.89 8.30 -14.71
N TYR A 131 31.65 9.20 -15.67
CA TYR A 131 30.83 8.89 -16.86
C TYR A 131 31.41 7.72 -17.68
N SER A 132 32.73 7.67 -17.88
CA SER A 132 33.41 6.57 -18.56
C SER A 132 33.23 5.24 -17.82
N ARG A 133 33.36 5.24 -16.48
CA ARG A 133 33.12 4.06 -15.63
C ARG A 133 31.68 3.57 -15.71
N LEU A 134 30.71 4.48 -15.72
CA LEU A 134 29.28 4.16 -15.81
C LEU A 134 28.86 3.64 -17.18
N THR A 135 29.53 4.10 -18.25
CA THR A 135 29.24 3.67 -19.63
C THR A 135 30.00 2.41 -20.05
N GLY A 136 30.99 1.97 -19.26
CA GLY A 136 31.85 0.85 -19.61
C GLY A 136 32.88 1.21 -20.68
N GLY A 137 33.25 2.50 -20.76
CA GLY A 137 34.37 2.94 -21.58
C GLY A 137 35.61 2.17 -21.18
N ALA A 138 36.34 1.64 -22.17
CA ALA A 138 37.56 0.89 -21.94
C ALA A 138 38.55 1.77 -21.17
N SER A 139 38.62 1.57 -19.86
CA SER A 139 39.68 2.16 -19.04
C SER A 139 40.98 1.73 -19.70
N GLY A 140 41.75 2.70 -20.20
CA GLY A 140 43.04 2.45 -20.83
C GLY A 140 43.83 1.48 -19.94
N LYS A 141 44.31 0.39 -20.54
CA LYS A 141 45.13 -0.64 -19.88
C LYS A 141 46.38 0.01 -19.31
N GLY A 142 46.32 0.54 -18.09
CA GLY A 142 47.44 1.29 -17.54
C GLY A 142 47.09 2.21 -16.37
N ARG A 143 46.46 1.68 -15.31
CA ARG A 143 46.63 2.30 -13.98
C ARG A 143 46.40 1.28 -12.86
N ALA A 144 47.46 1.05 -12.10
CA ALA A 144 47.54 0.15 -10.97
C ALA A 144 46.63 0.60 -9.81
N ASN A 145 46.15 -0.38 -9.05
CA ASN A 145 45.61 -0.31 -7.69
C ASN A 145 45.18 1.09 -7.21
N THR A 146 44.08 1.58 -7.76
CA THR A 146 43.30 2.62 -7.06
C THR A 146 42.40 1.89 -6.09
N THR A 147 42.79 1.87 -4.81
CA THR A 147 41.92 1.53 -3.67
C THR A 147 40.54 2.12 -3.94
N GLN A 148 39.48 1.32 -3.82
CA GLN A 148 38.10 1.79 -3.90
C GLN A 148 37.87 2.90 -2.86
N ARG A 149 38.27 4.14 -3.16
CA ARG A 149 37.77 5.31 -2.44
C ARG A 149 36.26 5.26 -2.59
N LYS A 150 35.54 5.30 -1.46
CA LYS A 150 34.10 5.56 -1.44
C LYS A 150 33.86 6.76 -2.36
N ALA A 151 33.28 6.48 -3.52
CA ALA A 151 33.06 7.49 -4.53
C ALA A 151 31.84 8.28 -4.10
N GLU A 152 32.05 9.45 -3.52
CA GLU A 152 30.98 10.37 -3.19
C GLU A 152 30.54 11.10 -4.46
N PRO A 153 29.23 11.31 -4.66
CA PRO A 153 28.72 12.13 -5.76
C PRO A 153 29.30 13.55 -5.68
N THR A 154 29.57 14.16 -6.83
CA THR A 154 30.05 15.55 -6.86
C THR A 154 28.93 16.50 -6.41
N THR A 155 29.28 17.63 -5.77
CA THR A 155 28.31 18.66 -5.35
C THR A 155 27.42 19.12 -6.51
N ALA A 156 27.97 19.21 -7.73
CA ALA A 156 27.22 19.54 -8.94
C ALA A 156 26.20 18.46 -9.33
N ALA A 157 26.54 17.17 -9.16
CA ALA A 157 25.60 16.07 -9.41
C ALA A 157 24.46 16.03 -8.37
N ILE A 158 24.76 16.35 -7.11
CA ILE A 158 23.77 16.46 -6.02
C ILE A 158 22.75 17.57 -6.35
N HIS A 159 23.21 18.79 -6.58
CA HIS A 159 22.31 19.92 -6.89
C HIS A 159 21.43 19.68 -8.13
N LYS A 160 22.00 19.06 -9.18
CA LYS A 160 21.24 18.70 -10.39
C LYS A 160 20.19 17.61 -10.15
N ALA A 161 20.44 16.69 -9.21
CA ALA A 161 19.46 15.69 -8.81
C ALA A 161 18.32 16.33 -8.01
N ASP A 162 18.63 17.17 -7.04
CA ASP A 162 17.63 17.84 -6.19
C ASP A 162 16.70 18.74 -7.01
N THR A 163 17.29 19.54 -7.91
CA THR A 163 16.52 20.39 -8.84
C THR A 163 15.55 19.57 -9.69
N TRP A 164 15.96 18.39 -10.16
CA TRP A 164 15.12 17.53 -10.98
C TRP A 164 14.03 16.81 -10.17
N ILE A 165 14.35 16.35 -8.96
CA ILE A 165 13.34 15.74 -8.08
C ILE A 165 12.25 16.77 -7.75
N ALA A 166 12.65 18.02 -7.49
CA ALA A 166 11.72 19.12 -7.28
C ALA A 166 10.80 19.34 -8.50
N THR A 167 11.31 19.21 -9.74
CA THR A 167 10.46 19.33 -10.93
C THR A 167 9.54 18.13 -11.17
N GLN A 168 9.91 16.92 -10.72
CA GLN A 168 9.03 15.75 -10.80
C GLN A 168 7.92 15.75 -9.74
N LYS A 169 8.21 16.30 -8.56
CA LYS A 169 7.24 16.43 -7.46
C LYS A 169 6.23 17.56 -7.67
N SER A 170 6.44 18.41 -8.68
CA SER A 170 5.48 19.45 -9.06
C SER A 170 4.48 18.87 -10.06
N PRO A 171 3.19 18.68 -9.70
CA PRO A 171 2.24 18.03 -10.58
C PRO A 171 1.84 18.96 -11.73
N ALA A 172 2.20 18.57 -12.96
CA ALA A 172 1.61 19.10 -14.19
C ALA A 172 0.22 18.50 -14.49
N SER A 173 -0.57 18.22 -13.45
CA SER A 173 -1.90 17.63 -13.56
C SER A 173 -2.88 18.29 -12.60
N HIS A 174 -3.06 19.60 -12.75
CA HIS A 174 -4.39 20.18 -12.61
C HIS A 174 -5.12 19.94 -13.95
N ALA A 175 -5.72 18.75 -14.09
CA ALA A 175 -6.94 18.67 -14.86
C ALA A 175 -7.98 19.45 -14.05
N LEU A 176 -8.09 20.74 -14.36
CA LEU A 176 -9.15 21.61 -13.88
C LEU A 176 -10.48 20.93 -14.19
N VAL A 177 -11.15 20.44 -13.14
CA VAL A 177 -12.61 20.49 -13.11
C VAL A 177 -12.94 21.97 -13.27
N GLU A 178 -13.37 22.36 -14.45
CA GLU A 178 -13.84 23.71 -14.73
C GLU A 178 -15.15 23.91 -13.97
N VAL A 179 -15.03 24.24 -12.68
CA VAL A 179 -16.14 24.74 -11.88
C VAL A 179 -16.48 26.11 -12.45
N ARG A 180 -17.56 26.15 -13.24
CA ARG A 180 -18.18 27.38 -13.75
C ARG A 180 -18.28 28.40 -12.61
N SER A 181 -17.50 29.47 -12.74
CA SER A 181 -17.55 30.65 -11.88
C SER A 181 -18.97 31.18 -11.79
N ARG A 182 -19.63 30.95 -10.65
CA ARG A 182 -20.80 31.72 -10.26
C ARG A 182 -20.34 33.10 -9.79
N SER A 183 -21.13 34.09 -10.18
CA SER A 183 -20.98 35.53 -9.91
C SER A 183 -20.65 35.85 -8.44
N PRO A 184 -19.97 36.99 -8.19
CA PRO A 184 -19.48 37.35 -6.87
C PRO A 184 -20.64 37.66 -5.93
N SER A 185 -20.77 36.83 -4.89
CA SER A 185 -21.58 37.11 -3.71
C SER A 185 -20.74 37.97 -2.74
N PRO A 186 -21.33 38.90 -1.97
CA PRO A 186 -20.59 39.90 -1.22
C PRO A 186 -19.78 39.26 -0.08
N GLU A 187 -18.52 39.69 0.02
CA GLU A 187 -17.55 39.28 1.03
C GLU A 187 -18.05 39.54 2.46
N PRO A 188 -17.93 38.57 3.39
CA PRO A 188 -17.79 38.88 4.79
C PRO A 188 -16.33 39.24 5.09
N ALA A 189 -16.15 40.34 5.80
CA ALA A 189 -14.87 40.89 6.20
C ALA A 189 -14.04 39.94 7.08
N GLY A 190 -12.77 39.75 6.71
CA GLY A 190 -11.64 39.62 7.64
C GLY A 190 -11.28 38.22 8.15
N SER A 191 -10.46 37.49 7.39
CA SER A 191 -9.39 36.66 7.96
C SER A 191 -8.22 36.66 6.98
N ALA A 192 -7.14 37.35 7.33
CA ALA A 192 -5.91 37.26 6.55
C ALA A 192 -5.31 35.88 6.80
N VAL A 193 -5.35 35.01 5.80
CA VAL A 193 -4.58 33.75 5.78
C VAL A 193 -3.13 34.14 6.05
N GLY A 194 -2.60 33.76 7.21
CA GLY A 194 -1.22 34.06 7.59
C GLY A 194 -0.26 33.09 6.89
N VAL A 195 0.95 33.53 6.58
CA VAL A 195 2.03 32.64 6.15
C VAL A 195 2.79 32.19 7.39
N CYS A 196 3.13 30.91 7.48
CA CYS A 196 3.93 30.35 8.57
C CYS A 196 5.37 30.87 8.47
N ASP A 197 5.85 31.56 9.50
CA ASP A 197 7.20 32.15 9.52
C ASP A 197 8.33 31.12 9.42
N SER A 198 8.04 29.86 9.76
CA SER A 198 9.04 28.78 9.81
C SER A 198 9.21 28.07 8.46
N CYS A 199 8.11 27.72 7.79
CA CYS A 199 8.15 26.93 6.55
C CYS A 199 7.67 27.69 5.31
N GLY A 200 7.09 28.88 5.48
CA GLY A 200 6.53 29.69 4.40
C GLY A 200 5.19 29.18 3.83
N GLY A 201 4.59 28.14 4.41
CA GLY A 201 3.29 27.60 4.00
C GLY A 201 2.10 28.37 4.58
N ASP A 202 0.93 28.25 3.95
CA ASP A 202 -0.30 28.87 4.44
C ASP A 202 -0.70 28.29 5.81
N THR A 203 -1.09 29.16 6.73
CA THR A 203 -1.67 28.76 8.02
C THR A 203 -3.16 28.51 7.87
N PRO A 204 -3.71 27.53 8.61
CA PRO A 204 -5.14 27.26 8.55
C PRO A 204 -5.93 28.47 9.04
N GLU A 205 -7.05 28.76 8.39
CA GLU A 205 -7.99 29.81 8.78
C GLU A 205 -8.54 29.58 10.19
N ARG A 206 -8.72 28.30 10.57
CA ARG A 206 -9.26 27.87 11.86
C ARG A 206 -8.30 26.87 12.52
N PRO A 207 -7.18 27.35 13.09
CA PRO A 207 -6.20 26.48 13.72
C PRO A 207 -6.81 25.76 14.92
N SER A 208 -6.50 24.47 15.07
CA SER A 208 -6.97 23.68 16.22
C SER A 208 -6.41 24.19 17.55
N LYS A 209 -7.03 23.79 18.66
CA LYS A 209 -6.51 24.10 20.00
C LYS A 209 -5.07 23.60 20.19
N LEU A 210 -4.74 22.43 19.63
CA LEU A 210 -3.41 21.85 19.71
C LEU A 210 -2.40 22.71 18.96
N LEU A 211 -2.72 23.14 17.74
CA LEU A 211 -1.85 24.00 16.95
C LEU A 211 -1.63 25.37 17.62
N GLN A 212 -2.69 25.95 18.19
CA GLN A 212 -2.61 27.18 18.97
C GLN A 212 -1.68 27.02 20.19
N GLN A 213 -1.77 25.89 20.91
CA GLN A 213 -0.88 25.58 22.04
C GLN A 213 0.57 25.42 21.61
N LEU A 214 0.83 24.74 20.48
CA LEU A 214 2.19 24.61 19.92
C LEU A 214 2.77 25.99 19.55
N LYS A 215 1.96 26.85 18.93
CA LYS A 215 2.35 28.23 18.60
C LYS A 215 2.71 29.06 19.84
N ALA A 216 1.91 28.95 20.89
CA ALA A 216 2.19 29.64 22.16
C ALA A 216 3.51 29.16 22.77
N LYS A 217 3.73 27.83 22.83
CA LYS A 217 4.98 27.23 23.33
C LYS A 217 6.22 27.65 22.51
N LEU A 218 6.08 27.80 21.19
CA LEU A 218 7.16 28.30 20.34
C LEU A 218 7.50 29.76 20.61
N SER A 219 6.48 30.57 20.92
CA SER A 219 6.68 31.99 21.27
C SER A 219 7.47 32.15 22.58
N ASP A 220 7.36 31.17 23.48
CA ASP A 220 8.10 31.13 24.75
C ASP A 220 9.50 30.50 24.62
N SER A 221 9.77 29.78 23.51
CA SER A 221 11.00 29.00 23.30
C SER A 221 11.51 29.15 21.85
N ASP A 222 12.23 30.25 21.61
CA ASP A 222 12.71 30.71 20.30
C ASP A 222 13.71 29.76 19.58
N SER A 223 14.05 28.61 20.18
CA SER A 223 15.05 27.67 19.65
C SER A 223 14.71 26.18 19.75
N ASP A 224 13.44 25.80 19.97
CA ASP A 224 13.06 24.38 19.99
C ASP A 224 12.71 23.88 18.58
N GLU A 225 13.72 23.39 17.85
CA GLU A 225 13.60 22.85 16.50
C GLU A 225 12.59 21.68 16.41
N ARG A 226 12.48 20.86 17.46
CA ARG A 226 11.53 19.73 17.46
C ARG A 226 10.10 20.22 17.58
N LEU A 227 9.87 21.20 18.45
CA LEU A 227 8.56 21.84 18.59
C LEU A 227 8.19 22.57 17.30
N GLN A 228 9.16 23.21 16.65
CA GLN A 228 8.96 23.90 15.37
C GLN A 228 8.59 22.92 14.26
N LEU A 229 9.28 21.79 14.17
CA LEU A 229 8.96 20.73 13.20
C LEU A 229 7.54 20.21 13.43
N LYS A 230 7.16 19.89 14.67
CA LYS A 230 5.80 19.42 15.01
C LYS A 230 4.72 20.44 14.66
N PHE A 231 4.98 21.73 14.96
CA PHE A 231 4.09 22.82 14.58
C PHE A 231 3.93 22.89 13.05
N CYS A 232 5.05 22.85 12.31
CA CYS A 232 5.10 22.84 10.85
C CYS A 232 4.33 21.65 10.25
N GLU A 233 4.50 20.45 10.80
CA GLU A 233 3.78 19.27 10.35
C GLU A 233 2.27 19.40 10.59
N LEU A 234 1.87 19.89 11.77
CA LEU A 234 0.46 20.00 12.14
C LEU A 234 -0.27 21.09 11.34
N HIS A 235 0.27 22.29 11.19
CA HIS A 235 -0.44 23.31 10.41
C HIS A 235 -0.54 22.93 8.94
N ASN A 236 0.47 22.24 8.37
CA ASN A 236 0.37 21.74 6.99
C ASN A 236 -0.77 20.71 6.86
N ALA A 237 -0.92 19.82 7.85
CA ALA A 237 -2.01 18.85 7.87
C ALA A 237 -3.39 19.52 8.04
N GLU A 238 -3.50 20.53 8.91
CA GLU A 238 -4.73 21.32 9.08
C GLU A 238 -5.07 22.16 7.84
N SER A 239 -4.09 22.80 7.21
CA SER A 239 -4.27 23.54 5.96
C SER A 239 -4.71 22.62 4.83
N LEU A 240 -4.18 21.39 4.75
CA LEU A 240 -4.64 20.39 3.78
C LEU A 240 -6.11 20.03 4.02
N ARG A 241 -6.52 19.82 5.28
CA ARG A 241 -7.93 19.56 5.64
C ARG A 241 -8.82 20.70 5.14
N GLU A 242 -8.43 21.96 5.33
CA GLU A 242 -9.24 23.11 4.91
C GLU A 242 -9.39 23.25 3.39
N GLN A 243 -8.48 22.68 2.60
CA GLN A 243 -8.60 22.63 1.13
C GLN A 243 -9.73 21.71 0.66
N TYR A 244 -10.18 20.75 1.48
CA TYR A 244 -11.32 19.91 1.13
C TYR A 244 -12.63 20.71 1.21
N PRO A 245 -13.62 20.43 0.33
CA PRO A 245 -14.98 20.94 0.45
C PRO A 245 -15.55 20.70 1.85
N VAL A 246 -16.37 21.62 2.36
CA VAL A 246 -16.88 21.57 3.75
C VAL A 246 -17.57 20.23 4.07
N ASP A 247 -18.26 19.64 3.10
CA ASP A 247 -18.93 18.34 3.16
C ASP A 247 -18.00 17.12 3.06
N MET A 248 -16.73 17.32 2.71
CA MET A 248 -15.68 16.30 2.67
C MET A 248 -14.57 16.52 3.70
N ARG A 249 -14.68 17.57 4.53
CA ARG A 249 -13.72 17.83 5.61
C ARG A 249 -13.95 16.83 6.73
N TRP A 250 -12.92 16.03 7.01
CA TRP A 250 -12.97 15.10 8.13
C TRP A 250 -13.07 15.82 9.48
N PRO A 251 -13.63 15.15 10.52
CA PRO A 251 -13.86 15.75 11.82
C PRO A 251 -12.60 16.34 12.48
N GLU A 252 -12.75 17.46 13.17
CA GLU A 252 -11.68 18.06 13.98
C GLU A 252 -11.55 17.39 15.36
N THR A 253 -12.65 16.86 15.88
CA THR A 253 -12.72 16.19 17.18
C THR A 253 -13.30 14.81 17.00
N MET A 254 -12.64 13.81 17.56
CA MET A 254 -13.06 12.41 17.52
C MET A 254 -13.56 11.97 18.91
N ASP A 255 -14.74 11.34 18.95
CA ASP A 255 -15.22 10.68 20.16
C ASP A 255 -14.73 9.23 20.21
N PHE A 256 -13.52 9.05 20.74
CA PHE A 256 -12.91 7.72 20.88
C PHE A 256 -13.68 6.79 21.81
N SER A 257 -14.45 7.34 22.76
CA SER A 257 -15.24 6.52 23.70
C SER A 257 -16.40 5.78 23.00
N ALA A 258 -16.94 6.39 21.95
CA ALA A 258 -18.00 5.80 21.13
C ALA A 258 -17.47 4.97 19.95
N LEU A 259 -16.18 5.06 19.60
CA LEU A 259 -15.63 4.46 18.38
C LEU A 259 -15.73 2.92 18.37
N GLY A 260 -15.54 2.26 19.51
CA GLY A 260 -15.74 0.81 19.60
C GLY A 260 -17.18 0.40 19.35
N ASP A 261 -18.14 1.14 19.89
CA ASP A 261 -19.57 0.89 19.67
C ASP A 261 -19.97 1.09 18.20
N ARG A 262 -19.36 2.06 17.51
CA ARG A 262 -19.52 2.26 16.06
C ARG A 262 -19.00 1.07 15.25
N VAL A 263 -17.84 0.52 15.61
CA VAL A 263 -17.29 -0.69 14.96
C VAL A 263 -18.23 -1.87 15.13
N VAL A 264 -18.76 -2.07 16.34
CA VAL A 264 -19.74 -3.14 16.62
C VAL A 264 -21.04 -2.95 15.84
N ALA A 265 -21.46 -1.71 15.60
CA ALA A 265 -22.67 -1.42 14.82
C ALA A 265 -22.57 -1.90 13.37
N PHE A 266 -21.37 -1.96 12.80
CA PHE A 266 -21.09 -2.48 11.46
C PHE A 266 -20.81 -4.00 11.41
N HIS A 267 -21.03 -4.73 12.51
CA HIS A 267 -20.67 -6.15 12.58
C HIS A 267 -21.30 -6.98 11.46
N ALA A 268 -22.58 -6.80 11.16
CA ALA A 268 -23.26 -7.59 10.14
C ALA A 268 -22.67 -7.36 8.73
N GLU A 269 -22.37 -6.10 8.38
CA GLU A 269 -21.77 -5.74 7.10
C GLU A 269 -20.33 -6.25 6.98
N ILE A 270 -19.54 -6.14 8.05
CA ILE A 270 -18.14 -6.58 8.03
C ILE A 270 -18.04 -8.11 8.10
N GLU A 271 -18.97 -8.79 8.77
CA GLU A 271 -19.08 -10.24 8.82
C GLU A 271 -19.40 -10.83 7.44
N ALA A 272 -20.20 -10.14 6.62
CA ALA A 272 -20.44 -10.56 5.24
C ALA A 272 -19.13 -10.60 4.41
N ILE A 273 -18.23 -9.64 4.64
CA ILE A 273 -16.90 -9.61 4.00
C ILE A 273 -15.97 -10.64 4.65
N TRP A 274 -16.06 -10.84 5.97
CA TRP A 274 -15.35 -11.89 6.68
C TRP A 274 -15.66 -13.26 6.09
N LEU A 275 -16.92 -13.60 5.87
CA LEU A 275 -17.34 -14.88 5.30
C LEU A 275 -17.03 -14.98 3.80
N LYS A 276 -17.15 -13.87 3.07
CA LYS A 276 -16.90 -13.81 1.63
C LYS A 276 -16.02 -12.60 1.27
N PRO A 277 -14.69 -12.75 1.31
CA PRO A 277 -13.75 -11.64 1.12
C PRO A 277 -13.93 -10.89 -0.21
N SER A 278 -14.34 -11.60 -1.27
CA SER A 278 -14.62 -11.01 -2.59
C SER A 278 -15.74 -9.97 -2.63
N LEU A 279 -16.53 -9.82 -1.57
CA LEU A 279 -17.50 -8.73 -1.43
C LEU A 279 -16.85 -7.39 -1.06
N GLY A 280 -15.64 -7.41 -0.50
CA GLY A 280 -14.89 -6.21 -0.11
C GLY A 280 -14.19 -5.53 -1.28
N ASN A 281 -14.03 -4.21 -1.16
CA ASN A 281 -13.27 -3.35 -2.06
C ASN A 281 -11.75 -3.60 -1.98
N PHE A 282 -11.25 -4.09 -0.85
CA PHE A 282 -9.81 -4.31 -0.63
C PHE A 282 -9.32 -5.70 -1.05
N TYR A 283 -10.23 -6.65 -1.25
CA TYR A 283 -9.88 -8.00 -1.71
C TYR A 283 -9.24 -8.03 -3.10
N ALA A 284 -9.87 -7.41 -4.10
CA ALA A 284 -9.36 -7.46 -5.46
C ALA A 284 -7.98 -6.78 -5.62
N PRO A 285 -7.74 -5.57 -5.08
CA PRO A 285 -6.42 -4.96 -5.07
C PRO A 285 -5.37 -5.79 -4.31
N TYR A 286 -5.76 -6.42 -3.20
CA TYR A 286 -4.89 -7.33 -2.46
C TYR A 286 -4.50 -8.54 -3.34
N MET A 287 -5.46 -9.21 -3.95
CA MET A 287 -5.21 -10.37 -4.81
C MET A 287 -4.41 -10.01 -6.06
N GLU A 288 -4.62 -8.83 -6.65
CA GLU A 288 -3.79 -8.32 -7.74
C GLU A 288 -2.32 -8.18 -7.29
N ARG A 289 -2.10 -7.57 -6.12
CA ARG A 289 -0.76 -7.44 -5.52
C ARG A 289 -0.13 -8.81 -5.29
N VAL A 290 -0.81 -9.72 -4.60
CA VAL A 290 -0.36 -11.10 -4.35
C VAL A 290 0.01 -11.81 -5.65
N ASN A 291 -0.83 -11.70 -6.68
CA ASN A 291 -0.60 -12.34 -7.97
C ASN A 291 0.57 -11.72 -8.75
N SER A 292 0.84 -10.44 -8.56
CA SER A 292 1.98 -9.76 -9.18
C SER A 292 3.33 -10.09 -8.51
N LEU A 293 3.32 -10.43 -7.22
CA LEU A 293 4.53 -10.55 -6.39
C LEU A 293 5.27 -11.90 -6.50
N GLY A 294 4.67 -12.92 -7.13
CA GLY A 294 5.28 -14.24 -7.25
C GLY A 294 5.45 -14.98 -5.90
N THR A 295 5.66 -16.30 -5.94
CA THR A 295 5.45 -17.21 -4.78
C THR A 295 6.23 -16.85 -3.51
N TYR A 296 7.45 -16.32 -3.63
CA TYR A 296 8.32 -16.02 -2.47
C TYR A 296 8.17 -14.57 -1.97
N ALA A 297 7.64 -13.64 -2.78
CA ALA A 297 7.38 -12.28 -2.32
C ALA A 297 5.97 -12.15 -1.71
N LYS A 298 5.07 -13.11 -1.98
CA LYS A 298 3.81 -13.30 -1.22
C LYS A 298 4.07 -13.40 0.29
N ALA A 299 4.95 -14.31 0.72
CA ALA A 299 5.26 -14.49 2.15
C ALA A 299 5.97 -13.28 2.80
N ALA A 300 6.83 -12.58 2.04
CA ALA A 300 7.59 -11.44 2.56
C ALA A 300 6.78 -10.12 2.57
N SER A 301 5.86 -9.94 1.62
CA SER A 301 5.02 -8.74 1.51
C SER A 301 3.96 -8.69 2.60
N ILE A 302 3.43 -9.84 3.02
CA ILE A 302 2.33 -9.91 4.00
C ILE A 302 2.81 -9.56 5.41
N ALA A 303 3.99 -10.04 5.81
CA ALA A 303 4.53 -9.78 7.14
C ALA A 303 5.08 -8.36 7.34
N GLY A 304 5.43 -7.66 6.25
CA GLY A 304 6.12 -6.35 6.32
C GLY A 304 5.28 -5.17 5.85
N ASP A 305 4.29 -5.38 4.99
CA ASP A 305 3.55 -4.29 4.33
C ASP A 305 2.27 -3.93 5.09
N ARG A 306 2.44 -3.43 6.32
CA ARG A 306 1.35 -2.83 7.10
C ARG A 306 0.85 -1.49 6.51
N SER A 307 1.36 -1.07 5.35
CA SER A 307 1.19 0.28 4.79
C SER A 307 -0.06 0.46 3.93
N CYS A 308 -0.92 -0.55 3.81
CA CYS A 308 -1.87 -0.60 2.70
C CYS A 308 -2.88 0.55 2.65
N ILE A 309 -3.36 1.09 3.78
CA ILE A 309 -4.35 2.20 3.78
C ILE A 309 -4.06 3.35 4.76
N GLY A 310 -3.21 3.14 5.77
CA GLY A 310 -2.99 4.12 6.84
C GLY A 310 -4.18 4.20 7.80
N THR A 311 -4.04 4.96 8.87
CA THR A 311 -5.04 5.09 9.95
C THR A 311 -6.09 6.18 9.68
N GLY A 312 -5.88 7.00 8.65
CA GLY A 312 -6.73 8.16 8.35
C GLY A 312 -6.71 9.19 9.47
N TYR A 313 -7.75 10.03 9.51
CA TYR A 313 -7.90 11.03 10.56
C TYR A 313 -8.18 10.43 11.94
N PHE A 314 -8.40 9.12 12.06
CA PHE A 314 -8.54 8.45 13.35
C PHE A 314 -7.20 8.38 14.11
N GLY A 315 -6.08 8.43 13.39
CA GLY A 315 -4.73 8.30 13.96
C GLY A 315 -4.48 6.92 14.57
N ASP A 316 -3.33 6.77 15.23
CA ASP A 316 -2.93 5.50 15.83
C ASP A 316 -3.86 5.12 16.98
N LYS A 317 -4.27 6.10 17.80
CA LYS A 317 -5.23 5.90 18.89
C LYS A 317 -6.55 5.29 18.40
N GLY A 318 -7.14 5.87 17.36
CA GLY A 318 -8.40 5.35 16.80
C GLY A 318 -8.23 4.00 16.13
N PHE A 319 -7.12 3.79 15.44
CA PHE A 319 -6.84 2.50 14.82
C PHE A 319 -6.68 1.37 15.84
N ILE A 320 -6.03 1.61 16.97
CA ILE A 320 -5.92 0.61 18.07
C ILE A 320 -7.31 0.22 18.60
N ILE A 321 -8.21 1.20 18.79
CA ILE A 321 -9.59 0.95 19.22
C ILE A 321 -10.34 0.09 18.20
N ILE A 322 -10.24 0.45 16.91
CA ILE A 322 -10.85 -0.31 15.81
C ILE A 322 -10.30 -1.74 15.77
N TRP A 323 -8.98 -1.87 15.84
CA TRP A 323 -8.28 -3.14 15.80
C TRP A 323 -8.70 -4.07 16.94
N ASN A 324 -8.71 -3.58 18.17
CA ASN A 324 -9.13 -4.36 19.34
C ASN A 324 -10.60 -4.77 19.23
N ALA A 325 -11.48 -3.87 18.77
CA ALA A 325 -12.87 -4.20 18.55
C ALA A 325 -13.04 -5.32 17.49
N LEU A 326 -12.28 -5.26 16.39
CA LEU A 326 -12.31 -6.30 15.35
C LEU A 326 -11.83 -7.67 15.86
N GLN A 327 -10.78 -7.70 16.69
CA GLN A 327 -10.30 -8.95 17.29
C GLN A 327 -11.33 -9.60 18.23
N VAL A 328 -12.22 -8.80 18.82
CA VAL A 328 -13.29 -9.32 19.66
C VAL A 328 -14.52 -9.75 18.84
N LEU A 329 -14.74 -9.14 17.66
CA LEU A 329 -15.81 -9.55 16.75
C LEU A 329 -15.49 -10.84 15.99
N PHE A 330 -14.22 -11.07 15.66
CA PHE A 330 -13.79 -12.19 14.83
C PHE A 330 -12.78 -13.08 15.56
N ASP A 331 -13.11 -14.35 15.72
CA ASP A 331 -12.23 -15.34 16.34
C ASP A 331 -11.28 -15.96 15.29
N GLU A 332 -10.03 -16.18 15.69
CA GLU A 332 -9.05 -16.91 14.90
C GLU A 332 -9.52 -18.33 14.56
N GLU A 333 -10.29 -18.97 15.44
CA GLU A 333 -10.86 -20.31 15.18
C GLU A 333 -11.86 -20.34 14.02
N THR A 334 -12.52 -19.21 13.75
CA THR A 334 -13.51 -19.08 12.66
C THR A 334 -12.90 -18.68 11.32
N TYR A 335 -11.58 -18.45 11.29
CA TYR A 335 -10.88 -18.02 10.09
C TYR A 335 -10.57 -19.19 9.15
N THR A 336 -11.12 -19.16 7.94
CA THR A 336 -11.00 -20.25 6.95
C THR A 336 -10.30 -19.86 5.65
N HIS A 337 -9.76 -18.64 5.54
CA HIS A 337 -9.28 -18.09 4.26
C HIS A 337 -7.77 -18.22 4.03
N GLU A 338 -7.06 -18.92 4.91
CA GLU A 338 -5.60 -19.03 4.87
C GLU A 338 -5.09 -19.56 3.52
N ASP A 339 -5.70 -20.64 3.03
CA ASP A 339 -5.31 -21.27 1.77
C ASP A 339 -5.63 -20.40 0.53
N GLU A 340 -6.76 -19.69 0.53
CA GLU A 340 -7.19 -18.87 -0.61
C GLU A 340 -6.34 -17.60 -0.74
N LEU A 341 -6.09 -16.92 0.39
CA LEU A 341 -5.51 -15.58 0.40
C LEU A 341 -4.00 -15.57 0.69
N ALA A 342 -3.47 -16.70 1.15
CA ALA A 342 -2.15 -16.81 1.74
C ALA A 342 -1.93 -15.81 2.89
N LEU A 343 -3.01 -15.43 3.59
CA LEU A 343 -3.00 -14.56 4.77
C LEU A 343 -3.27 -15.40 6.00
N ASP A 344 -2.51 -15.17 7.07
CA ASP A 344 -2.94 -15.60 8.40
C ASP A 344 -4.11 -14.72 8.88
N TYR A 345 -4.72 -15.11 10.00
CA TYR A 345 -5.82 -14.37 10.64
C TYR A 345 -5.49 -12.88 10.82
N GLN A 346 -4.30 -12.58 11.33
CA GLN A 346 -3.84 -11.20 11.58
C GLN A 346 -3.65 -10.43 10.27
N GLY A 347 -3.08 -11.05 9.24
CA GLY A 347 -2.90 -10.48 7.92
C GLY A 347 -4.23 -10.20 7.23
N PHE A 348 -5.24 -11.06 7.39
CA PHE A 348 -6.57 -10.83 6.87
C PHE A 348 -7.28 -9.67 7.57
N LEU A 349 -7.20 -9.62 8.91
CA LEU A 349 -7.70 -8.46 9.65
C LEU A 349 -7.04 -7.17 9.19
N TRP A 350 -5.71 -7.16 9.05
CA TRP A 350 -4.96 -5.94 8.73
C TRP A 350 -5.12 -5.49 7.28
N CYS A 351 -5.10 -6.43 6.33
CA CYS A 351 -5.07 -6.10 4.91
C CYS A 351 -6.47 -5.92 4.30
N ILE A 352 -7.49 -6.53 4.89
CA ILE A 352 -8.84 -6.56 4.34
C ILE A 352 -9.85 -5.95 5.33
N ILE A 353 -9.99 -6.52 6.52
CA ILE A 353 -11.13 -6.17 7.39
C ILE A 353 -11.01 -4.75 7.98
N ALA A 354 -9.87 -4.40 8.57
CA ALA A 354 -9.66 -3.08 9.15
C ALA A 354 -9.77 -1.94 8.11
N PRO A 355 -9.18 -2.08 6.90
CA PRO A 355 -9.48 -1.24 5.75
C PRO A 355 -10.96 -1.00 5.43
N GLU A 356 -11.76 -2.07 5.31
CA GLU A 356 -13.19 -1.95 5.02
C GLU A 356 -13.91 -1.22 6.16
N MET A 357 -13.58 -1.57 7.41
CA MET A 357 -14.14 -0.92 8.60
C MET A 357 -13.82 0.58 8.62
N LEU A 358 -12.59 0.98 8.30
CA LEU A 358 -12.23 2.40 8.18
C LEU A 358 -13.06 3.09 7.10
N VAL A 359 -13.26 2.48 5.93
CA VAL A 359 -14.12 3.06 4.88
C VAL A 359 -15.56 3.22 5.36
N MET A 360 -16.11 2.25 6.08
CA MET A 360 -17.46 2.32 6.66
C MET A 360 -17.57 3.47 7.66
N LEU A 361 -16.63 3.60 8.59
CA LEU A 361 -16.58 4.67 9.58
C LEU A 361 -16.44 6.05 8.93
N VAL A 362 -15.60 6.18 7.89
CA VAL A 362 -15.45 7.45 7.17
C VAL A 362 -16.75 7.84 6.45
N ARG A 363 -17.47 6.89 5.87
CA ARG A 363 -18.76 7.13 5.21
C ARG A 363 -19.88 7.44 6.19
N GLU A 364 -19.79 6.95 7.42
CA GLU A 364 -20.68 7.34 8.52
C GLU A 364 -20.45 8.80 8.92
N ASP A 365 -19.19 9.19 9.09
CA ASP A 365 -18.81 10.56 9.48
C ASP A 365 -19.08 11.58 8.37
N LEU A 366 -18.98 11.16 7.10
CA LEU A 366 -19.13 11.99 5.91
C LEU A 366 -20.22 11.42 4.99
N PRO A 367 -21.51 11.63 5.32
CA PRO A 367 -22.60 11.02 4.58
C PRO A 367 -22.65 11.51 3.14
N GLY A 368 -22.79 10.56 2.19
CA GLY A 368 -22.95 10.85 0.76
C GLY A 368 -21.69 10.69 -0.08
N ILE A 369 -20.53 10.40 0.51
CA ILE A 369 -19.31 10.10 -0.23
C ILE A 369 -19.26 8.64 -0.72
N SER A 370 -18.52 8.41 -1.81
CA SER A 370 -18.25 7.07 -2.33
C SER A 370 -17.21 6.32 -1.47
N SER A 371 -17.11 5.00 -1.65
CA SER A 371 -16.05 4.20 -0.99
C SER A 371 -14.65 4.58 -1.48
N GLU A 372 -14.53 4.98 -2.75
CA GLU A 372 -13.30 5.46 -3.37
C GLU A 372 -12.87 6.81 -2.78
N ASP A 373 -13.82 7.73 -2.58
CA ASP A 373 -13.56 9.01 -1.92
C ASP A 373 -13.16 8.79 -0.46
N ALA A 374 -13.87 7.92 0.27
CA ALA A 374 -13.53 7.56 1.63
C ALA A 374 -12.10 6.98 1.74
N THR A 375 -11.73 6.08 0.82
CA THR A 375 -10.35 5.55 0.72
C THR A 375 -9.33 6.66 0.47
N SER A 376 -9.67 7.62 -0.38
CA SER A 376 -8.80 8.77 -0.68
C SER A 376 -8.65 9.68 0.55
N ILE A 377 -9.73 9.89 1.30
CA ILE A 377 -9.73 10.64 2.56
C ILE A 377 -8.85 9.95 3.59
N ILE A 378 -8.95 8.62 3.78
CA ILE A 378 -8.11 7.88 4.74
C ILE A 378 -6.62 8.10 4.40
N LYS A 379 -6.24 8.00 3.12
CA LYS A 379 -4.85 8.24 2.70
C LYS A 379 -4.41 9.69 2.92
N ALA A 380 -5.25 10.66 2.55
CA ALA A 380 -4.92 12.08 2.65
C ALA A 380 -4.87 12.59 4.09
N SER A 381 -5.65 11.98 4.98
CA SER A 381 -5.79 12.41 6.38
C SER A 381 -4.90 11.64 7.36
N GLY A 382 -4.11 10.66 6.91
CA GLY A 382 -3.27 9.85 7.79
C GLY A 382 -2.26 10.66 8.62
N SER A 383 -1.58 11.65 8.01
CA SER A 383 -0.66 12.52 8.75
C SER A 383 -1.39 13.40 9.76
N TYR A 384 -2.59 13.86 9.43
CA TYR A 384 -3.44 14.63 10.33
C TYR A 384 -3.82 13.81 11.55
N GLY A 385 -4.35 12.59 11.35
CA GLY A 385 -4.72 11.70 12.45
C GLY A 385 -3.54 11.36 13.35
N TYR A 386 -2.39 11.03 12.78
CA TYR A 386 -1.17 10.74 13.55
C TYR A 386 -0.73 11.90 14.45
N LEU A 387 -0.83 13.15 13.95
CA LEU A 387 -0.41 14.34 14.70
C LEU A 387 -1.45 14.77 15.74
N MET A 388 -2.74 14.63 15.43
CA MET A 388 -3.84 15.06 16.29
C MET A 388 -4.21 14.03 17.37
N HIS A 389 -3.99 12.76 17.06
CA HIS A 389 -4.39 11.63 17.89
C HIS A 389 -3.24 10.62 18.00
N PRO A 390 -2.08 11.05 18.55
CA PRO A 390 -0.99 10.14 18.80
C PRO A 390 -1.43 9.03 19.76
N GLU A 391 -0.71 7.91 19.73
CA GLU A 391 -0.81 6.89 20.76
C GLU A 391 -0.27 7.48 22.08
N ASP A 392 -1.17 8.06 22.87
CA ASP A 392 -0.86 8.38 24.26
C ASP A 392 -0.81 7.05 25.04
N GLU A 393 0.16 6.87 25.96
CA GLU A 393 0.22 5.72 26.88
C GLU A 393 -0.99 5.65 27.86
N SER A 394 -2.06 6.40 27.60
CA SER A 394 -3.25 6.51 28.43
C SER A 394 -4.07 5.21 28.46
N GLU A 395 -4.66 4.92 29.63
CA GLU A 395 -5.39 3.70 30.01
C GLU A 395 -6.63 3.36 29.15
N ASP A 396 -7.03 4.23 28.22
CA ASP A 396 -8.26 4.13 27.43
C ASP A 396 -8.39 2.81 26.63
N GLY A 397 -7.27 2.26 26.13
CA GLY A 397 -7.27 1.00 25.39
C GLY A 397 -7.67 -0.20 26.26
N VAL A 398 -7.34 -0.16 27.56
CA VAL A 398 -7.62 -1.22 28.52
C VAL A 398 -9.09 -1.21 28.95
N GLU A 399 -9.72 -0.02 28.99
CA GLU A 399 -11.14 0.10 29.34
C GLU A 399 -12.04 -0.44 28.22
N LEU A 400 -11.67 -0.22 26.96
CA LEU A 400 -12.37 -0.77 25.81
C LEU A 400 -12.36 -2.31 25.82
N GLU A 401 -11.19 -2.91 26.03
CA GLU A 401 -11.05 -4.37 26.09
C GLU A 401 -11.96 -4.96 27.18
N ARG A 402 -12.00 -4.34 28.37
CA ARG A 402 -12.92 -4.75 29.45
C ARG A 402 -14.40 -4.55 29.09
N ALA A 403 -14.75 -3.42 28.46
CA ALA A 403 -16.13 -3.10 28.12
C ALA A 403 -16.68 -4.06 27.06
N VAL A 404 -15.89 -4.38 26.04
CA VAL A 404 -16.28 -5.30 24.97
C VAL A 404 -16.34 -6.74 25.51
N VAL A 405 -15.35 -7.19 26.29
CA VAL A 405 -15.40 -8.50 26.96
C VAL A 405 -16.64 -8.64 27.85
N LYS A 406 -16.99 -7.60 28.62
CA LYS A 406 -18.19 -7.59 29.47
C LYS A 406 -19.49 -7.62 28.67
N ARG A 407 -19.52 -7.03 27.47
CA ARG A 407 -20.72 -6.99 26.61
C ARG A 407 -20.93 -8.32 25.88
N ASN A 408 -19.84 -8.99 25.49
CA ASN A 408 -19.91 -10.28 24.82
C ASN A 408 -20.17 -11.44 25.79
N SER A 409 -19.62 -11.38 27.01
CA SER A 409 -19.95 -12.37 28.05
C SER A 409 -21.43 -12.32 28.44
N GLY A 410 -22.06 -11.14 28.45
CA GLY A 410 -23.50 -11.01 28.71
C GLY A 410 -24.42 -11.47 27.57
N LYS A 411 -23.93 -11.58 26.33
CA LYS A 411 -24.73 -12.07 25.19
C LYS A 411 -24.71 -13.59 25.05
N HIS A 412 -23.75 -14.28 25.70
CA HIS A 412 -23.63 -15.73 25.64
C HIS A 412 -24.40 -16.48 26.74
N GLU A 413 -24.84 -15.81 27.81
CA GLU A 413 -25.61 -16.45 28.89
C GLU A 413 -27.09 -16.70 28.53
N ASP A 414 -27.66 -15.94 27.59
CA ASP A 414 -29.06 -16.10 27.13
C ASP A 414 -29.18 -16.75 25.74
N ALA A 415 -28.07 -17.10 25.10
CA ALA A 415 -28.10 -17.91 23.88
C ALA A 415 -28.50 -19.35 24.26
N PRO A 416 -29.53 -19.95 23.64
CA PRO A 416 -29.87 -21.34 23.91
C PRO A 416 -28.62 -22.20 23.72
N PRO A 417 -28.33 -23.17 24.62
CA PRO A 417 -27.12 -23.96 24.54
C PRO A 417 -27.04 -24.54 23.13
N MET A 418 -25.99 -24.17 22.39
CA MET A 418 -25.70 -24.84 21.12
C MET A 418 -25.67 -26.33 21.43
N HIS A 419 -26.63 -27.05 20.85
CA HIS A 419 -26.70 -28.49 21.01
C HIS A 419 -25.32 -29.05 20.62
N PRO A 420 -24.74 -29.94 21.43
CA PRO A 420 -23.46 -30.53 21.09
C PRO A 420 -23.57 -31.11 19.69
N VAL A 421 -22.63 -30.74 18.81
CA VAL A 421 -22.48 -31.40 17.51
C VAL A 421 -22.06 -32.83 17.82
N VAL A 422 -23.05 -33.71 18.00
CA VAL A 422 -22.84 -35.14 18.18
C VAL A 422 -22.45 -35.67 16.81
N LYS A 423 -21.17 -36.04 16.67
CA LYS A 423 -20.73 -36.88 15.56
C LYS A 423 -21.34 -38.26 15.78
N LEU A 424 -22.52 -38.49 15.21
CA LEU A 424 -23.13 -39.82 15.16
C LEU A 424 -22.39 -40.64 14.10
N GLU A 425 -21.96 -41.84 14.46
CA GLU A 425 -21.47 -42.81 13.47
C GLU A 425 -22.66 -43.26 12.58
N GLU A 426 -22.40 -43.66 11.33
CA GLU A 426 -23.45 -44.01 10.34
C GLU A 426 -24.51 -44.98 10.87
N ASP A 427 -24.13 -45.86 11.80
CA ASP A 427 -25.00 -46.87 12.39
C ASP A 427 -26.01 -46.28 13.40
N GLU A 428 -25.74 -45.14 14.04
CA GLU A 428 -26.65 -44.49 15.00
C GLU A 428 -27.72 -43.61 14.31
N VAL A 429 -27.41 -43.06 13.13
CA VAL A 429 -28.34 -42.23 12.34
C VAL A 429 -29.57 -43.03 11.90
N THR A 430 -29.42 -44.34 11.64
CA THR A 430 -30.52 -45.20 11.19
C THR A 430 -31.48 -45.65 12.31
N GLU A 431 -31.09 -45.60 13.59
CA GLU A 431 -32.02 -45.85 14.69
C GLU A 431 -32.84 -44.61 15.05
N VAL A 432 -32.23 -43.42 15.04
CA VAL A 432 -32.94 -42.17 15.35
C VAL A 432 -34.07 -41.89 14.35
N ILE A 433 -33.87 -42.19 13.07
CA ILE A 433 -34.88 -41.99 12.01
C ILE A 433 -36.09 -42.93 12.15
N LYS A 434 -35.98 -44.07 12.86
CA LYS A 434 -37.10 -45.03 12.98
C LYS A 434 -38.15 -44.64 14.00
N ASP A 435 -37.80 -43.81 14.99
CA ASP A 435 -38.69 -43.44 16.09
C ASP A 435 -39.30 -42.03 15.95
N SER A 436 -38.79 -41.20 15.04
CA SER A 436 -39.31 -39.85 14.78
C SER A 436 -40.24 -39.83 13.55
N ALA A 437 -41.44 -39.28 13.70
CA ALA A 437 -42.40 -39.06 12.61
C ALA A 437 -42.02 -37.89 11.66
N CYS A 438 -40.72 -37.65 11.48
CA CYS A 438 -40.20 -36.55 10.65
C CYS A 438 -40.01 -36.99 9.20
N THR A 439 -40.11 -36.03 8.29
CA THR A 439 -39.87 -36.27 6.87
C THR A 439 -38.40 -36.01 6.58
N VAL A 440 -37.67 -37.00 6.08
CA VAL A 440 -36.24 -36.84 5.76
C VAL A 440 -36.10 -36.48 4.28
N THR A 441 -35.56 -35.29 4.01
CA THR A 441 -35.25 -34.83 2.67
C THR A 441 -33.74 -34.95 2.43
N THR A 442 -33.34 -35.80 1.48
CA THR A 442 -31.95 -35.94 1.08
C THR A 442 -31.56 -34.86 0.07
N LEU A 443 -30.55 -34.06 0.40
CA LEU A 443 -29.90 -33.12 -0.51
C LEU A 443 -28.50 -33.64 -0.87
N ILE A 444 -28.11 -33.50 -2.13
CA ILE A 444 -26.75 -33.80 -2.58
C ILE A 444 -26.09 -32.48 -2.99
N GLU A 445 -25.07 -32.07 -2.24
CA GLU A 445 -24.30 -30.86 -2.50
C GLU A 445 -22.81 -31.21 -2.55
N ASP A 446 -22.13 -30.83 -3.62
CA ASP A 446 -20.72 -31.15 -3.90
C ASP A 446 -20.34 -32.64 -3.74
N GLY A 447 -21.25 -33.53 -4.11
CA GLY A 447 -21.05 -34.98 -4.04
C GLY A 447 -21.10 -35.56 -2.63
N ARG A 448 -21.56 -34.79 -1.64
CA ARG A 448 -21.87 -35.26 -0.30
C ARG A 448 -23.38 -35.30 -0.11
N GLU A 449 -23.85 -36.36 0.54
CA GLU A 449 -25.25 -36.55 0.88
C GLU A 449 -25.52 -35.89 2.24
N ILE A 450 -26.46 -34.96 2.28
CA ILE A 450 -26.88 -34.21 3.47
C ILE A 450 -28.34 -34.58 3.73
N LEU A 451 -28.63 -35.17 4.89
CA LEU A 451 -29.99 -35.49 5.30
C LEU A 451 -30.54 -34.31 6.10
N VAL A 452 -31.60 -33.68 5.58
CA VAL A 452 -32.32 -32.61 6.27
C VAL A 452 -33.59 -33.23 6.86
N LEU A 453 -33.78 -33.07 8.17
CA LEU A 453 -34.99 -33.48 8.86
C LEU A 453 -35.94 -32.28 8.89
N ASP A 454 -37.10 -32.43 8.24
CA ASP A 454 -38.19 -31.46 8.28
C ASP A 454 -39.19 -31.87 9.38
N ASP A 455 -39.42 -30.97 10.35
CA ASP A 455 -40.38 -31.11 11.46
C ASP A 455 -41.84 -30.98 11.04
#